data_AF-A0A517ZY92-F1
#
_entry.id   AF-A0A517ZY92-F1
#
_cell.length_a   1.000
_cell.length_b   1.000
_cell.length_c   1.000
_cell.angle_alpha   90.00
_cell.angle_beta   90.00
_cell.angle_gamma   90.00
#
_symmetry.space_group_name_H-M   'P 1'
#
loop_
_entity.id
_entity.type
_entity.pdbx_description
1 polymer ?
#
loop_
_entity_poly.entity_id
_entity_poly.type
_entity_poly.pdbx_seq_one_letter_code
_entity_poly.pdbx_strand_id
1 'polypeptide(L)'
;MPAEFYRLSTLTSFYRPDNDTLYTAPMFCALVTKDDTVTINAEHTAFEWVNVNDANAKLMWPSDREGLAEVQSVILGDGLAKEYMRIPL
;
A
#
# COMPACT_ATOMS: atom_id res chain seq x y z
N MET A 1 13.42 9.66 -4.26
CA MET A 1 13.09 8.44 -5.01
C MET A 1 13.12 7.29 -4.02
N PRO A 2 12.19 6.33 -4.09
CA PRO A 2 12.20 5.22 -3.14
C PRO A 2 13.48 4.40 -3.27
N ALA A 3 13.94 3.79 -2.18
CA ALA A 3 15.05 2.83 -2.22
C ALA A 3 14.62 1.54 -2.93
N GLU A 4 13.34 1.18 -2.74
CA GLU A 4 12.77 -0.06 -3.19
C GLU A 4 11.32 0.11 -3.65
N PHE A 5 10.91 -0.59 -4.70
CA PHE A 5 9.56 -0.48 -5.23
C PHE A 5 9.02 -1.83 -5.71
N TYR A 6 7.77 -2.12 -5.36
CA TYR A 6 7.14 -3.42 -5.50
C TYR A 6 5.72 -3.30 -6.03
N ARG A 7 5.35 -4.20 -6.94
CA ARG A 7 3.94 -4.49 -7.27
C ARG A 7 3.41 -5.48 -6.25
N LEU A 8 2.24 -5.22 -5.69
CA LEU A 8 1.56 -6.19 -4.85
C LEU A 8 0.71 -7.13 -5.71
N SER A 9 0.47 -8.34 -5.21
CA SER A 9 -0.47 -9.28 -5.83
C SER A 9 -1.91 -8.92 -5.46
N THR A 10 -2.08 -8.19 -4.35
CA THR A 10 -3.36 -7.68 -3.88
C THR A 10 -3.88 -6.58 -4.80
N LEU A 11 -5.17 -6.67 -5.13
CA LEU A 11 -5.93 -5.64 -5.84
C LEU A 11 -6.97 -5.06 -4.88
N THR A 12 -7.16 -3.75 -4.91
CA THR A 12 -8.42 -3.18 -4.41
C THR A 12 -9.49 -3.45 -5.44
N SER A 13 -10.59 -4.08 -5.03
CA SER A 13 -11.79 -4.14 -5.85
C SER A 13 -13.03 -3.88 -5.00
N PHE A 14 -13.88 -2.94 -5.44
CA PHE A 14 -15.12 -2.62 -4.76
C PHE A 14 -16.16 -2.08 -5.74
N TYR A 15 -17.42 -2.34 -5.42
CA TYR A 15 -18.55 -1.83 -6.17
C TYR A 15 -18.91 -0.41 -5.71
N ARG A 16 -19.14 0.47 -6.67
CA ARG A 16 -19.62 1.84 -6.48
C ARG A 16 -21.10 1.93 -6.81
N PRO A 17 -21.99 1.99 -5.82
CA PRO A 17 -23.42 2.04 -6.06
C PRO A 17 -23.90 3.38 -6.64
N ASP A 18 -23.12 4.45 -6.49
CA ASP A 18 -23.48 5.79 -6.96
C ASP A 18 -23.47 5.93 -8.49
N ASN A 19 -22.73 5.06 -9.18
CA ASN A 19 -22.60 5.07 -10.64
C ASN A 19 -22.57 3.67 -11.27
N ASP A 20 -23.05 2.66 -10.54
CA ASP A 20 -23.14 1.26 -10.97
C ASP A 20 -21.85 0.72 -11.61
N THR A 21 -20.72 0.94 -10.95
CA THR A 21 -19.40 0.59 -11.48
C THR A 21 -18.64 -0.34 -10.55
N LEU A 22 -17.99 -1.36 -11.10
CA LEU A 22 -16.95 -2.10 -10.38
C LEU A 22 -15.61 -1.38 -10.55
N TYR A 23 -15.02 -0.93 -9.46
CA TYR A 23 -13.69 -0.35 -9.43
C TYR A 23 -12.66 -1.44 -9.11
N THR A 24 -11.55 -1.45 -9.84
CA THR A 24 -10.41 -2.33 -9.56
C THR A 24 -9.11 -1.57 -9.77
N ALA A 25 -8.21 -1.62 -8.78
CA ALA A 25 -6.91 -0.98 -8.85
C ALA A 25 -5.78 -1.87 -8.30
N PRO A 26 -4.62 -1.93 -8.97
CA PRO A 26 -3.43 -2.58 -8.44
C PRO A 26 -2.83 -1.79 -7.28
N MET A 27 -2.26 -2.50 -6.31
CA MET A 27 -1.52 -1.89 -5.21
C MET A 27 -0.02 -2.00 -5.41
N PHE A 28 0.71 -1.07 -4.78
CA PHE A 28 2.17 -1.02 -4.82
C PHE A 28 2.71 -0.72 -3.42
N CYS A 29 3.97 -1.10 -3.19
CA CYS A 29 4.70 -0.76 -1.97
C CYS A 29 6.03 -0.13 -2.34
N ALA A 30 6.35 1.01 -1.72
CA ALA A 30 7.63 1.69 -1.86
C ALA A 30 8.31 1.78 -0.50
N LEU A 31 9.58 1.41 -0.40
CA LEU A 31 10.38 1.71 0.79
C LEU A 31 11.04 3.07 0.59
N VAL A 32 10.74 3.97 1.50
CA VAL A 32 11.20 5.37 1.48
C VAL A 32 11.93 5.67 2.79
N THR A 33 12.72 6.75 2.79
CA THR A 33 13.37 7.19 4.02
C THR A 33 12.37 7.99 4.84
N LYS A 34 12.35 7.80 6.17
CA LYS A 34 11.41 8.53 7.05
C LYS A 34 11.60 10.05 7.00
N ASP A 35 12.82 10.49 6.68
CA ASP A 35 13.20 11.90 6.54
C ASP A 35 12.83 12.51 5.18
N ASP A 36 12.31 11.71 4.23
CA ASP A 36 11.79 12.23 2.97
C ASP A 36 10.62 13.19 3.24
N THR A 37 10.59 14.31 2.53
CA THR A 37 9.52 15.31 2.69
C THR A 37 8.20 14.78 2.15
N VAL A 38 7.21 14.59 3.03
CA VAL A 38 5.85 14.22 2.63
C VAL A 38 5.09 15.46 2.19
N THR A 39 4.57 15.42 0.96
CA THR A 39 3.73 16.48 0.39
C THR A 39 2.35 15.92 0.11
N ILE A 40 1.30 16.53 0.66
CA ILE A 40 -0.10 16.12 0.43
C ILE A 40 -0.81 17.14 -0.48
N ASN A 41 -1.78 16.67 -1.28
CA ASN A 41 -2.60 17.50 -2.16
C ASN A 41 -4.00 17.73 -1.54
N ALA A 42 -4.90 18.39 -2.29
CA ALA A 42 -6.26 18.68 -1.83
C ALA A 42 -7.15 17.44 -1.58
N GLU A 43 -6.74 16.25 -2.02
CA GLU A 43 -7.46 14.99 -1.74
C GLU A 43 -7.21 14.48 -0.31
N HIS A 44 -6.19 15.02 0.38
CA HIS A 44 -5.74 14.57 1.69
C HIS A 44 -5.64 15.75 2.67
N THR A 45 -5.96 15.51 3.94
CA THR A 45 -5.98 16.55 4.98
C THR A 45 -4.87 16.41 6.02
N ALA A 46 -4.33 15.20 6.19
CA ALA A 46 -3.28 14.90 7.17
C ALA A 46 -2.47 13.67 6.74
N PHE A 47 -1.29 13.51 7.34
CA PHE A 47 -0.46 12.33 7.23
C PHE A 47 0.21 12.04 8.58
N GLU A 48 0.53 10.76 8.81
CA GLU A 48 1.34 10.33 9.93
C GLU A 48 2.18 9.08 9.57
N TRP A 49 3.38 9.00 10.15
CA TRP A 49 4.15 7.76 10.18
C TRP A 49 3.67 6.90 11.35
N VAL A 50 3.25 5.67 11.08
CA VAL A 50 2.73 4.73 12.09
C VAL A 50 3.59 3.49 12.17
N ASN A 51 3.60 2.84 13.35
CA ASN A 51 4.20 1.52 13.46
C ASN A 51 3.38 0.53 12.64
N VAL A 52 4.05 -0.30 11.85
CA VAL A 52 3.39 -1.27 10.96
C VAL A 52 2.48 -2.24 11.72
N ASN A 53 2.80 -2.55 12.98
CA ASN A 53 2.00 -3.45 13.82
C ASN A 53 0.67 -2.80 14.26
N ASP A 54 0.60 -1.48 14.27
CA ASP A 54 -0.60 -0.72 14.68
C ASP A 54 -1.39 -0.21 13.46
N ALA A 55 -0.79 -0.21 12.27
CA ALA A 55 -1.35 0.41 11.07
C ALA A 55 -2.71 -0.19 10.65
N ASN A 56 -2.92 -1.48 10.93
CA ASN A 56 -4.15 -2.17 10.55
C ASN A 56 -5.41 -1.55 11.20
N ALA A 57 -5.28 -0.97 12.40
CA ALA A 57 -6.38 -0.33 13.12
C ALA A 57 -6.79 1.03 12.52
N LYS A 58 -5.98 1.58 11.60
CA LYS A 58 -6.23 2.88 10.95
C LYS A 58 -6.73 2.76 9.51
N LEU A 59 -6.76 1.54 8.97
CA LEU A 59 -7.24 1.28 7.62
C LEU A 59 -8.73 0.98 7.63
N MET A 60 -9.48 1.77 6.86
CA MET A 60 -10.94 1.61 6.75
C MET A 60 -11.31 0.40 5.90
N TRP A 61 -10.69 0.24 4.73
CA TRP A 61 -11.11 -0.73 3.73
C TRP A 61 -10.50 -2.12 3.96
N PRO A 62 -11.25 -3.21 3.75
CA PRO A 62 -10.72 -4.56 3.85
C PRO A 62 -9.52 -4.84 2.93
N SER A 63 -9.58 -4.38 1.68
CA SER A 63 -8.50 -4.58 0.71
C SER A 63 -7.21 -3.90 1.14
N ASP A 64 -7.28 -2.72 1.77
CA ASP A 64 -6.09 -2.04 2.28
C ASP A 64 -5.41 -2.85 3.39
N ARG A 65 -6.21 -3.49 4.26
CA ARG A 65 -5.70 -4.38 5.31
C ARG A 65 -5.06 -5.64 4.74
N GLU A 66 -5.65 -6.20 3.68
CA GLU A 66 -5.06 -7.32 2.94
C GLU A 66 -3.73 -6.93 2.27
N GLY A 67 -3.68 -5.76 1.63
CA GLY A 67 -2.45 -5.22 1.05
C GLY A 67 -1.36 -4.98 2.10
N LEU A 68 -1.72 -4.45 3.26
CA LEU A 68 -0.79 -4.30 4.39
C LEU A 68 -0.27 -5.64 4.89
N ALA A 69 -1.12 -6.68 4.96
CA ALA A 69 -0.71 -8.02 5.35
C ALA A 69 0.28 -8.64 4.34
N GLU A 70 0.10 -8.42 3.04
CA GLU A 70 1.05 -8.82 1.99
C GLU A 70 2.39 -8.08 2.15
N VAL A 71 2.35 -6.77 2.41
CA VAL A 71 3.56 -5.98 2.70
C VAL A 71 4.32 -6.54 3.90
N GLN A 72 3.63 -6.82 5.00
CA GLN A 72 4.25 -7.36 6.22
C GLN A 72 4.88 -8.74 6.01
N SER A 73 4.16 -9.65 5.36
CA SER A 73 4.59 -11.04 5.22
C SER A 73 5.61 -11.25 4.11
N VAL A 74 5.46 -10.57 2.98
CA VAL A 74 6.30 -10.79 1.80
C VAL A 74 7.43 -9.77 1.71
N ILE A 75 7.12 -8.48 1.81
CA ILE A 75 8.12 -7.43 1.54
C ILE A 75 9.03 -7.23 2.76
N LEU A 76 8.42 -7.00 3.93
CA LEU A 76 9.15 -6.79 5.19
C LEU A 76 9.63 -8.12 5.80
N GLY A 77 8.86 -9.19 5.63
CA GLY A 77 9.16 -10.54 6.13
C GLY A 77 10.14 -11.35 5.28
N ASP A 78 10.65 -10.78 4.18
CA ASP A 78 11.55 -11.45 3.23
C ASP A 78 10.98 -12.75 2.63
N GLY A 79 9.70 -12.69 2.26
CA GLY A 79 8.99 -13.83 1.68
C GLY A 79 9.49 -14.20 0.27
N LEU A 80 9.29 -15.47 -0.10
CA LEU A 80 9.79 -16.05 -1.37
C LEU A 80 9.40 -15.26 -2.63
N ALA A 81 8.26 -14.56 -2.61
CA ALA A 81 7.76 -13.81 -3.76
C ALA A 81 8.39 -12.42 -3.93
N LYS A 82 9.08 -11.89 -2.91
CA LYS A 82 9.57 -10.50 -2.85
C LYS A 82 10.36 -10.09 -4.08
N GLU A 83 11.34 -10.89 -4.49
CA GLU A 83 12.19 -10.58 -5.65
C GLU A 83 11.41 -10.55 -6.97
N TYR A 84 10.39 -11.39 -7.12
CA TYR A 84 9.53 -11.43 -8.32
C TYR A 84 8.52 -10.26 -8.37
N MET A 85 8.25 -9.66 -7.22
CA MET A 85 7.40 -8.48 -7.05
C MET A 85 8.17 -7.18 -7.27
N ARG A 86 9.50 -7.23 -7.37
CA ARG A 86 10.34 -6.05 -7.54
C ARG A 86 10.06 -5.34 -8.86
N ILE A 87 9.94 -4.01 -8.80
CA ILE A 87 9.89 -3.14 -9.97
C ILE A 87 11.25 -2.44 -10.09
N PRO A 88 11.91 -2.47 -11.27
CA PRO A 88 13.12 -1.69 -11.52
C PRO A 88 12.86 -0.18 -11.39
N LEU A 89 13.77 0.52 -10.71
CA LEU A 89 13.73 1.98 -10.51
C LEU A 89 14.56 2.72 -11.56
#